data_AF-A0A1L9PYW6-F1
#
_entry.id   AF-A0A1L9PYW6-F1
#
_cell.length_a   1.000
_cell.length_b   1.000
_cell.length_c   1.000
_cell.angle_alpha   90.00
_cell.angle_beta   90.00
_cell.angle_gamma   90.00
#
_symmetry.space_group_name_H-M   'P 1'
#
loop_
_entity.id
_entity.type
_entity.pdbx_description
1 polymer ?
#
loop_
_entity_poly.entity_id
_entity_poly.type
_entity_poly.pdbx_seq_one_letter_code
_entity_poly.pdbx_strand_id
1 'polypeptide(L)'
;MPRRPTISPDDLKTLSSLVGDDKSPSLARTIRLAVSTINDLEADLRSADQACEQLTSKWDELYNDGRELKSNNVALQRAMGMLEERLKRLETSNNCLTADHDASERQLGELQDKYAKLQAEHKALEASNARIHLQLGKAIRLPNASWDDCLARTAELANSERDHAPCNDQIVRTQEQANNRISAAKEQRDHAKAETALVQKQKADAMKLIQQFHRVWYAFVEAWSACLPPNSKVCGPAIYQAWGHLCREFWAPGRFEPKSLSEIKKTLLQGNRAVANTTLDSALKDILFEAGQLRKAILSSQFTVHIDPEATQLDKKELHPPLLVVSTEHFGDGWEGRVASQIPATWMSLRGERFRSKAGL
;
A
#
# COMPACT_ATOMS: atom_id res chain seq x y z
N MET A 1 39.80 23.61 -31.63
CA MET A 1 40.36 22.44 -32.34
C MET A 1 40.94 22.93 -33.67
N PRO A 2 42.25 22.81 -33.94
CA PRO A 2 42.81 23.16 -35.24
C PRO A 2 42.22 22.22 -36.31
N ARG A 3 41.78 22.78 -37.44
CA ARG A 3 41.24 22.00 -38.58
C ARG A 3 42.35 21.09 -39.11
N ARG A 4 42.13 19.76 -39.07
CA ARG A 4 43.06 18.79 -39.66
C ARG A 4 43.13 19.01 -41.18
N PRO A 5 44.33 18.92 -41.79
CA PRO A 5 44.45 18.95 -43.24
C PRO A 5 43.78 17.69 -43.81
N THR A 6 42.64 17.88 -44.47
CA THR A 6 41.99 16.86 -45.30
C THR A 6 42.74 16.77 -46.61
N ILE A 7 43.40 15.64 -46.88
CA ILE A 7 43.89 15.31 -48.22
C ILE A 7 42.65 15.07 -49.07
N SER A 8 42.49 15.79 -50.17
CA SER A 8 41.30 15.68 -51.02
C SER A 8 41.29 14.30 -51.69
N PRO A 9 40.13 13.64 -51.86
CA PRO A 9 40.00 12.45 -52.71
C PRO A 9 40.57 12.65 -54.13
N ASP A 10 40.59 13.90 -54.60
CA ASP A 10 41.19 14.27 -55.88
C ASP A 10 42.72 14.27 -55.85
N ASP A 11 43.35 14.55 -54.71
CA ASP A 11 44.81 14.44 -54.55
C ASP A 11 45.26 12.97 -54.62
N LEU A 12 44.45 12.05 -54.06
CA LEU A 12 44.67 10.60 -54.13
C LEU A 12 44.47 10.06 -55.55
N LYS A 13 43.49 10.57 -56.31
CA LYS A 13 43.31 10.22 -57.73
C LYS A 13 44.45 10.73 -58.60
N THR A 14 45.00 11.90 -58.27
CA THR A 14 46.13 12.50 -59.00
C THR A 14 47.42 11.69 -58.78
N LEU A 15 47.63 11.18 -57.56
CA LEU A 15 48.73 10.23 -57.29
C LEU A 15 48.53 8.88 -58.00
N SER A 16 47.28 8.42 -58.16
CA SER A 16 46.98 7.21 -58.91
C SER A 16 47.15 7.36 -60.43
N SER A 17 47.04 8.57 -60.98
CA SER A 17 47.26 8.85 -62.41
C SER A 17 48.74 9.14 -62.76
N LEU A 18 49.54 9.54 -61.78
CA LEU A 18 51.00 9.72 -61.90
C LEU A 18 51.78 8.39 -62.02
N VAL A 19 51.15 7.26 -61.69
CA VAL A 19 51.69 5.91 -61.91
C VAL A 19 51.35 5.47 -63.33
N GLY A 20 52.02 6.06 -64.32
CA GLY A 20 51.90 5.68 -65.72
C GLY A 20 52.33 4.23 -66.00
N ASP A 21 51.67 3.62 -66.99
CA ASP A 21 51.57 2.19 -67.29
C ASP A 21 52.87 1.38 -67.56
N ASP A 22 54.09 1.92 -67.40
CA ASP A 22 55.27 1.22 -67.98
C ASP A 22 56.53 1.04 -67.12
N LYS A 23 56.58 1.42 -65.83
CA LYS A 23 57.77 1.12 -65.01
C LYS A 23 57.44 0.67 -63.59
N SER A 24 57.49 -0.65 -63.40
CA SER A 24 57.48 -1.39 -62.13
C SER A 24 56.09 -1.67 -61.52
N PRO A 25 55.41 -2.78 -61.92
CA PRO A 25 54.12 -3.20 -61.37
C PRO A 25 54.12 -3.44 -59.85
N SER A 26 55.29 -3.53 -59.21
CA SER A 26 55.39 -3.59 -57.75
C SER A 26 55.04 -2.24 -57.09
N LEU A 27 55.44 -1.11 -57.66
CA LEU A 27 55.17 0.23 -57.11
C LEU A 27 53.68 0.57 -57.17
N ALA A 28 53.03 0.28 -58.31
CA ALA A 28 51.60 0.47 -58.49
C ALA A 28 50.76 -0.41 -57.54
N ARG A 29 51.26 -1.59 -57.18
CA ARG A 29 50.62 -2.45 -56.18
C ARG A 29 50.79 -1.88 -54.77
N THR A 30 51.99 -1.41 -54.43
CA THR A 30 52.28 -0.79 -53.13
C THR A 30 51.46 0.48 -52.91
N ILE A 31 51.30 1.33 -53.92
CA ILE A 31 50.48 2.55 -53.82
C ILE A 31 49.00 2.19 -53.62
N ARG A 32 48.47 1.20 -54.34
CA ARG A 32 47.08 0.74 -54.14
C ARG A 32 46.85 0.17 -52.74
N LEU A 33 47.80 -0.61 -52.22
CA LEU A 33 47.77 -1.11 -50.84
C LEU A 33 47.79 0.05 -49.82
N ALA A 34 48.68 1.03 -50.00
CA ALA A 34 48.78 2.19 -49.12
C ALA A 34 47.48 3.01 -49.10
N VAL A 35 46.89 3.26 -50.27
CA VAL A 35 45.60 3.97 -50.38
C VAL A 35 44.47 3.18 -49.71
N SER A 36 44.42 1.86 -49.87
CA SER A 36 43.44 1.01 -49.17
C SER A 36 43.60 1.14 -47.65
N THR A 37 44.83 1.01 -47.14
CA THR A 37 45.09 1.12 -45.69
C THR A 37 44.77 2.52 -45.14
N ILE A 38 44.97 3.59 -45.92
CA ILE A 38 44.59 4.94 -45.52
C ILE A 38 43.07 5.04 -45.39
N ASN A 39 42.31 4.53 -46.37
CA ASN A 39 40.85 4.54 -46.32
C ASN A 39 40.30 3.73 -45.14
N ASP A 40 40.89 2.58 -44.83
CA ASP A 40 40.52 1.75 -43.67
C ASP A 40 40.80 2.50 -42.35
N LEU A 41 41.98 3.13 -42.23
CA LEU A 41 42.32 3.96 -41.06
C LEU A 41 41.40 5.19 -40.90
N GLU A 42 40.97 5.81 -42.00
CA GLU A 42 40.00 6.90 -41.98
C GLU A 42 38.59 6.44 -41.60
N ALA A 43 38.21 5.21 -41.94
CA ALA A 43 36.96 4.60 -41.49
C ALA A 43 37.02 4.30 -39.99
N ASP A 44 38.13 3.73 -39.51
CA ASP A 44 38.36 3.45 -38.09
C ASP A 44 38.38 4.74 -37.26
N LEU A 45 39.04 5.80 -37.75
CA LEU A 45 39.08 7.09 -37.07
C LEU A 45 37.68 7.71 -36.97
N ARG A 46 36.87 7.66 -38.04
CA ARG A 46 35.47 8.12 -38.00
C ARG A 46 34.63 7.31 -37.03
N SER A 47 34.83 5.99 -36.98
CA SER A 47 34.15 5.12 -36.02
C SER A 47 34.56 5.46 -34.57
N ALA A 48 35.83 5.77 -34.33
CA ALA A 48 36.32 6.18 -33.02
C ALA A 48 35.76 7.54 -32.59
N ASP A 49 35.69 8.51 -33.51
CA ASP A 49 35.09 9.82 -33.25
C ASP A 49 33.61 9.69 -32.86
N GLN A 50 32.83 8.87 -33.59
CA GLN A 50 31.44 8.58 -33.24
C GLN A 50 31.30 7.90 -31.86
N ALA A 51 32.21 7.00 -31.51
CA ALA A 51 32.22 6.36 -30.20
C ALA A 51 32.53 7.38 -29.08
N CYS A 52 33.45 8.32 -29.32
CA CYS A 52 33.74 9.41 -28.39
C CYS A 52 32.54 10.34 -28.18
N GLU A 53 31.81 10.69 -29.25
CA GLU A 53 30.58 11.49 -29.16
C GLU A 53 29.51 10.76 -28.35
N GLN A 54 29.29 9.46 -28.58
CA GLN A 54 28.35 8.64 -27.81
C GLN A 54 28.73 8.56 -26.33
N LEU A 55 30.02 8.38 -26.02
CA LEU A 55 30.51 8.36 -24.65
C LEU A 55 30.32 9.71 -23.95
N THR A 56 30.49 10.81 -24.69
CA THR A 56 30.28 12.17 -24.16
C THR A 56 28.80 12.40 -23.84
N SER A 57 27.90 12.05 -24.76
CA SER A 57 26.45 12.12 -24.53
C SER A 57 26.02 11.29 -23.32
N LYS A 58 26.55 10.06 -23.21
CA LYS A 58 26.26 9.18 -22.08
C LYS A 58 26.80 9.71 -20.76
N TRP A 59 27.95 10.40 -20.79
CA TRP A 59 28.51 11.02 -19.60
C TRP A 59 27.65 12.20 -19.11
N ASP A 60 27.16 13.03 -20.04
CA ASP A 60 26.24 14.13 -19.72
C ASP A 60 24.90 13.62 -19.16
N GLU A 61 24.34 12.55 -19.74
CA GLU A 61 23.16 11.87 -19.21
C GLU A 61 23.39 11.41 -17.76
N LEU A 62 24.45 10.65 -17.51
CA LEU A 62 24.77 10.15 -16.16
C LEU A 62 25.04 11.28 -15.16
N TYR A 63 25.63 12.39 -15.61
CA TYR A 63 25.86 13.56 -14.77
C TYR A 63 24.54 14.24 -14.38
N ASN A 64 23.60 14.36 -15.32
CA ASN A 64 22.28 14.91 -15.06
C ASN A 64 21.45 14.01 -14.15
N ASP A 65 21.44 12.70 -14.40
CA ASP A 65 20.78 11.70 -13.55
C ASP A 65 21.32 11.76 -12.11
N GLY A 66 22.65 11.89 -11.95
CA GLY A 66 23.29 12.05 -10.65
C GLY A 66 22.84 13.32 -9.90
N ARG A 67 22.62 14.43 -10.63
CA ARG A 67 22.09 15.68 -10.05
C ARG A 67 20.64 15.50 -9.61
N GLU A 68 19.82 14.85 -10.43
CA GLU A 68 18.41 14.61 -10.12
C GLU A 68 18.27 13.68 -8.90
N LEU A 69 19.03 12.58 -8.86
CA LEU A 69 19.10 11.69 -7.69
C LEU A 69 19.48 12.44 -6.41
N LYS A 70 20.45 13.36 -6.49
CA LYS A 70 20.84 14.19 -5.34
C LYS A 70 19.71 15.13 -4.90
N SER A 71 18.98 15.73 -5.85
CA SER A 71 17.80 16.56 -5.56
C SER A 71 16.70 15.75 -4.87
N ASN A 72 16.39 14.56 -5.40
CA ASN A 72 15.38 13.66 -4.86
C ASN A 72 15.77 13.16 -3.47
N ASN A 73 17.05 12.87 -3.22
CA ASN A 73 17.54 12.49 -1.90
C ASN A 73 17.32 13.60 -0.86
N VAL A 74 17.60 14.86 -1.20
CA VAL A 74 17.34 16.00 -0.33
C VAL A 74 15.83 16.18 -0.07
N ALA A 75 14.98 15.97 -1.08
CA ALA A 75 13.53 16.01 -0.91
C ALA A 75 13.03 14.91 0.04
N LEU A 76 13.54 13.67 -0.11
CA LEU A 76 13.25 12.55 0.78
C LEU A 76 13.70 12.82 2.22
N GLN A 77 14.89 13.37 2.42
CA GLN A 77 15.38 13.75 3.75
C GLN A 77 14.46 14.77 4.44
N ARG A 78 13.97 15.78 3.69
CA ARG A 78 12.98 16.73 4.24
C ARG A 78 11.66 16.05 4.59
N ALA A 79 11.17 15.16 3.73
CA ALA A 79 9.94 14.40 3.99
C ALA A 79 10.06 13.52 5.24
N MET A 80 11.19 12.84 5.41
CA MET A 80 11.49 12.06 6.62
C MET A 80 11.47 12.95 7.87
N GLY A 81 12.11 14.13 7.84
CA GLY A 81 12.09 15.06 8.98
C GLY A 81 10.66 15.51 9.35
N MET A 82 9.81 15.79 8.36
CA MET A 82 8.40 16.14 8.62
C MET A 82 7.61 14.98 9.24
N LEU A 83 7.88 13.74 8.81
CA LEU A 83 7.25 12.54 9.38
C LEU A 83 7.71 12.28 10.82
N GLU A 84 9.00 12.46 11.13
CA GLU A 84 9.54 12.35 12.48
C GLU A 84 8.92 13.38 13.44
N GLU A 85 8.76 14.63 13.00
CA GLU A 85 8.05 15.63 13.80
C GLU A 85 6.58 15.28 14.02
N ARG A 86 5.90 14.76 12.99
CA ARG A 86 4.49 14.35 13.10
C ARG A 86 4.34 13.17 14.05
N LEU A 87 5.27 12.21 14.02
CA LEU A 87 5.32 11.10 14.97
C LEU A 87 5.43 11.61 16.41
N LYS A 88 6.38 12.52 16.70
CA LYS A 88 6.54 13.12 18.03
C LYS A 88 5.30 13.88 18.51
N ARG A 89 4.60 14.58 17.60
CA ARG A 89 3.33 15.25 17.91
C ARG A 89 2.24 14.23 18.26
N LEU A 90 2.14 13.13 17.52
CA LEU A 90 1.18 12.06 17.79
C LEU A 90 1.48 11.35 19.12
N GLU A 91 2.74 11.06 19.41
CA GLU A 91 3.16 10.46 20.70
C GLU A 91 2.77 11.37 21.87
N THR A 92 3.06 12.67 21.78
CA THR A 92 2.66 13.65 22.80
C THR A 92 1.14 13.68 22.98
N SER A 93 0.39 13.71 21.87
CA SER A 93 -1.08 13.70 21.92
C SER A 93 -1.63 12.43 22.55
N ASN A 94 -1.02 11.28 22.25
CA ASN A 94 -1.43 9.99 22.81
C ASN A 94 -1.16 9.93 24.32
N ASN A 95 -0.04 10.49 24.77
CA ASN A 95 0.26 10.60 26.20
C ASN A 95 -0.75 11.48 26.94
N CYS A 96 -1.16 12.61 26.34
CA CYS A 96 -2.22 13.46 26.89
C CYS A 96 -3.56 12.72 26.99
N LEU A 97 -3.98 12.04 25.92
CA LEU A 97 -5.23 11.27 25.90
C LEU A 97 -5.22 10.13 26.92
N THR A 98 -4.08 9.48 27.12
CA THR A 98 -3.92 8.43 28.12
C THR A 98 -4.08 9.01 29.54
N ALA A 99 -3.48 10.17 29.82
CA ALA A 99 -3.63 10.85 31.10
C ALA A 99 -5.08 11.29 31.37
N ASP A 100 -5.78 11.80 30.36
CA ASP A 100 -7.21 12.17 30.46
C ASP A 100 -8.10 10.95 30.69
N HIS A 101 -7.76 9.82 30.07
CA HIS A 101 -8.45 8.54 30.28
C HIS A 101 -8.29 8.07 31.74
N ASP A 102 -7.07 8.04 32.26
CA ASP A 102 -6.80 7.68 33.64
C ASP A 102 -7.52 8.62 34.63
N ALA A 103 -7.57 9.92 34.34
CA ALA A 103 -8.31 10.88 35.15
C ALA A 103 -9.81 10.57 35.16
N SER A 104 -10.37 10.24 33.99
CA SER A 104 -11.79 9.86 33.85
C SER A 104 -12.11 8.55 34.57
N GLU A 105 -11.23 7.56 34.51
CA GLU A 105 -11.40 6.30 35.25
C GLU A 105 -11.42 6.51 36.76
N ARG A 106 -10.55 7.38 37.29
CA ARG A 106 -10.58 7.75 38.73
C ARG A 106 -11.89 8.41 39.11
N GLN A 107 -12.36 9.37 38.32
CA GLN A 107 -13.64 10.05 38.56
C GLN A 107 -14.83 9.07 38.52
N LEU A 108 -14.81 8.11 37.60
CA LEU A 108 -15.83 7.07 37.53
C LEU A 108 -15.82 6.21 38.80
N GLY A 109 -14.64 5.83 39.30
CA GLY A 109 -14.50 5.12 40.57
C GLY A 109 -15.07 5.91 41.75
N GLU A 110 -14.74 7.20 41.87
CA GLU A 110 -15.30 8.06 42.92
C GLU A 110 -16.84 8.18 42.84
N LEU A 111 -17.40 8.24 41.64
CA LEU A 111 -18.84 8.28 41.43
C LEU A 111 -19.50 6.95 41.82
N GLN A 112 -18.87 5.82 41.51
CA GLN A 112 -19.35 4.50 41.94
C GLN A 112 -19.35 4.37 43.46
N ASP A 113 -18.31 4.85 44.15
CA ASP A 113 -18.25 4.85 45.61
C ASP A 113 -19.32 5.75 46.23
N LYS A 114 -19.54 6.95 45.68
CA LYS A 114 -20.62 7.84 46.11
C LYS A 114 -21.99 7.19 45.92
N TYR A 115 -22.21 6.54 44.78
CA TYR A 115 -23.45 5.84 44.49
C TYR A 115 -23.70 4.69 45.47
N ALA A 116 -22.67 3.89 45.78
CA ALA A 116 -22.76 2.81 46.75
C ALA A 116 -23.11 3.31 48.16
N LYS A 117 -22.52 4.43 48.59
CA LYS A 117 -22.86 5.09 49.87
C LYS A 117 -24.31 5.56 49.89
N LEU A 118 -24.74 6.26 48.84
CA LEU A 118 -26.12 6.75 48.73
C LEU A 118 -27.13 5.61 48.77
N GLN A 119 -26.82 4.49 48.12
CA GLN A 119 -27.66 3.29 48.14
C GLN A 119 -27.73 2.64 49.54
N ALA A 120 -26.63 2.65 50.29
CA ALA A 120 -26.62 2.17 51.67
C ALA A 120 -27.45 3.08 52.60
N GLU A 121 -27.32 4.40 52.46
CA GLU A 121 -28.11 5.39 53.19
C GLU A 121 -29.61 5.25 52.88
N HIS A 122 -29.97 5.07 51.61
CA HIS A 122 -31.35 4.82 51.20
C HIS A 122 -31.94 3.59 51.89
N LYS A 123 -31.21 2.46 51.92
CA LYS A 123 -31.64 1.25 52.63
C LYS A 123 -31.80 1.48 54.13
N ALA A 124 -30.92 2.28 54.74
CA ALA A 124 -31.04 2.62 56.16
C ALA A 124 -32.28 3.49 56.45
N LEU A 125 -32.57 4.45 55.55
CA LEU A 125 -33.78 5.27 55.58
C LEU A 125 -35.04 4.42 55.42
N GLU A 126 -35.08 3.50 54.46
CA GLU A 126 -36.19 2.55 54.28
C GLU A 126 -36.42 1.70 55.54
N ALA A 127 -35.36 1.19 56.15
CA ALA A 127 -35.44 0.42 57.40
C ALA A 127 -35.96 1.28 58.57
N SER A 128 -35.53 2.54 58.67
CA SER A 128 -36.02 3.50 59.66
C SER A 128 -37.51 3.80 59.47
N ASN A 129 -37.93 4.08 58.24
CA ASN A 129 -39.34 4.31 57.90
C ASN A 129 -40.21 3.10 58.21
N ALA A 130 -39.76 1.89 57.87
CA ALA A 130 -40.46 0.65 58.23
C ALA A 130 -40.63 0.52 59.75
N ARG A 131 -39.60 0.89 60.53
CA ARG A 131 -39.67 0.89 62.00
C ARG A 131 -40.65 1.93 62.54
N ILE A 132 -40.66 3.14 61.99
CA ILE A 132 -41.61 4.21 62.35
C ILE A 132 -43.05 3.76 62.06
N HIS A 133 -43.32 3.21 60.87
CA HIS A 133 -44.64 2.68 60.53
C HIS A 133 -45.10 1.59 61.51
N LEU A 134 -44.19 0.71 61.92
CA LEU A 134 -44.50 -0.36 62.87
C LEU A 134 -44.75 0.18 64.30
N GLN A 135 -44.04 1.23 64.70
CA GLN A 135 -44.31 1.93 65.97
C GLN A 135 -45.62 2.72 65.94
N LEU A 136 -45.91 3.44 64.86
CA LEU A 136 -47.19 4.13 64.66
C LEU A 136 -48.36 3.14 64.67
N GLY A 137 -48.23 1.99 63.99
CA GLY A 137 -49.24 0.93 64.02
C GLY A 137 -49.47 0.33 65.41
N LYS A 138 -48.46 0.35 66.30
CA LYS A 138 -48.60 -0.03 67.71
C LYS A 138 -49.21 1.09 68.57
N ALA A 139 -48.85 2.34 68.32
CA ALA A 139 -49.38 3.51 69.02
C ALA A 139 -50.87 3.72 68.72
N ILE A 140 -51.30 3.48 67.47
CA ILE A 140 -52.71 3.53 67.05
C ILE A 140 -53.55 2.42 67.72
N ARG A 141 -52.92 1.34 68.23
CA ARG A 141 -53.59 0.27 68.99
C ARG A 141 -53.69 0.54 70.50
N LEU A 142 -53.14 1.64 71.00
CA LEU A 142 -53.36 2.09 72.38
C LEU A 142 -54.51 3.11 72.38
N PRO A 143 -55.62 2.86 73.11
CA PRO A 143 -56.66 3.86 73.24
C PRO A 143 -56.15 4.99 74.16
N ASN A 144 -56.17 6.22 73.64
CA ASN A 144 -56.03 7.51 74.35
C ASN A 144 -54.63 8.14 74.51
N ALA A 145 -53.75 8.07 73.51
CA ALA A 145 -52.76 9.14 73.33
C ALA A 145 -53.41 10.26 72.51
N SER A 146 -53.36 11.49 73.04
CA SER A 146 -54.03 12.69 72.48
C SER A 146 -53.88 12.77 70.97
N TRP A 147 -55.01 12.78 70.27
CA TRP A 147 -55.10 12.94 68.81
C TRP A 147 -54.34 14.18 68.32
N ASP A 148 -54.19 15.20 69.16
CA ASP A 148 -53.53 16.46 68.84
C ASP A 148 -52.00 16.31 68.67
N ASP A 149 -51.35 15.45 69.45
CA ASP A 149 -49.91 15.18 69.33
C ASP A 149 -49.57 14.39 68.06
N CYS A 150 -50.51 13.54 67.61
CA CYS A 150 -50.38 12.77 66.37
C CYS A 150 -50.60 13.67 65.14
N LEU A 151 -51.55 14.62 65.22
CA LEU A 151 -51.78 15.65 64.22
C LEU A 151 -50.61 16.63 64.10
N ALA A 152 -49.99 17.03 65.21
CA ALA A 152 -48.83 17.93 65.19
C ALA A 152 -47.61 17.28 64.51
N ARG A 153 -47.30 16.00 64.83
CA ARG A 153 -46.19 15.27 64.20
C ARG A 153 -46.40 14.97 62.72
N THR A 154 -47.65 14.73 62.30
CA THR A 154 -47.97 14.55 60.88
C THR A 154 -47.88 15.87 60.11
N ALA A 155 -48.20 17.00 60.72
CA ALA A 155 -47.99 18.32 60.13
C ALA A 155 -46.50 18.70 60.00
N GLU A 156 -45.66 18.36 60.98
CA GLU A 156 -44.21 18.57 60.90
C GLU A 156 -43.56 17.73 59.79
N LEU A 157 -43.95 16.46 59.65
CA LEU A 157 -43.49 15.59 58.55
C LEU A 157 -43.94 16.11 57.18
N ALA A 158 -45.19 16.57 57.06
CA ALA A 158 -45.72 17.13 55.82
C ALA A 158 -45.03 18.45 55.40
N ASN A 159 -44.57 19.25 56.37
CA ASN A 159 -43.79 20.46 56.09
C ASN A 159 -42.34 20.13 55.71
N SER A 160 -41.70 19.15 56.37
CA SER A 160 -40.37 18.66 56.01
C SER A 160 -40.32 18.04 54.60
N GLU A 161 -41.33 17.27 54.20
CA GLU A 161 -41.44 16.76 52.83
C GLU A 161 -41.58 17.90 51.80
N ARG A 162 -42.27 18.99 52.17
CA ARG A 162 -42.45 20.16 51.32
C ARG A 162 -41.14 20.95 51.13
N ASP A 163 -40.30 20.99 52.17
CA ASP A 163 -38.98 21.63 52.13
C ASP A 163 -37.93 20.79 51.35
N HIS A 164 -38.10 19.46 51.29
CA HIS A 164 -37.22 18.56 50.54
C HIS A 164 -37.66 18.29 49.08
N ALA A 165 -38.90 18.62 48.72
CA ALA A 165 -39.44 18.46 47.36
C ALA A 165 -38.57 19.12 46.25
N PRO A 166 -38.01 20.34 46.42
CA PRO A 166 -37.16 20.95 45.39
C PRO A 166 -35.84 20.19 45.19
N CYS A 167 -35.31 19.58 46.26
CA CYS A 167 -34.10 18.77 46.22
C CYS A 167 -34.34 17.45 45.47
N ASN A 168 -35.48 16.79 45.73
CA ASN A 168 -35.87 15.58 45.00
C ASN A 168 -36.11 15.86 43.52
N ASP A 169 -36.78 16.95 43.16
CA ASP A 169 -36.98 17.33 41.76
C ASP A 169 -35.64 17.60 41.04
N GLN A 170 -34.69 18.22 41.73
CA GLN A 170 -33.35 18.46 41.19
C GLN A 170 -32.58 17.15 40.98
N ILE A 171 -32.67 16.21 41.91
CA ILE A 171 -32.06 14.88 41.79
C ILE A 171 -32.65 14.12 40.61
N VAL A 172 -33.98 14.10 40.46
CA VAL A 172 -34.67 13.43 39.34
C VAL A 172 -34.23 14.02 38.00
N ARG A 173 -34.19 15.35 37.86
CA ARG A 173 -33.71 16.01 36.63
C ARG A 173 -32.25 15.69 36.32
N THR A 174 -31.39 15.66 37.33
CA THR A 174 -29.96 15.35 37.16
C THR A 174 -29.77 13.89 36.74
N GLN A 175 -30.55 12.98 37.32
CA GLN A 175 -30.57 11.56 36.96
C GLN A 175 -31.04 11.37 35.51
N GLU A 176 -32.08 12.09 35.09
CA GLU A 176 -32.60 12.02 33.72
C GLU A 176 -31.59 12.57 32.70
N GLN A 177 -30.92 13.69 33.02
CA GLN A 177 -29.81 14.19 32.20
C GLN A 177 -28.64 13.20 32.10
N ALA A 178 -28.27 12.54 33.20
CA ALA A 178 -27.23 11.51 33.19
C ALA A 178 -27.63 10.30 32.32
N ASN A 179 -28.87 9.83 32.45
CA ASN A 179 -29.40 8.73 31.63
C ASN A 179 -29.42 9.08 30.13
N ASN A 180 -29.78 10.32 29.78
CA ASN A 180 -29.75 10.80 28.41
C ASN A 180 -28.32 10.84 27.85
N ARG A 181 -27.35 11.30 28.65
CA ARG A 181 -25.92 11.29 28.25
C ARG A 181 -25.37 9.89 28.04
N ILE A 182 -25.73 8.94 28.93
CA ILE A 182 -25.33 7.53 28.79
C ILE A 182 -25.90 6.93 27.51
N SER A 183 -27.17 7.24 27.19
CA SER A 183 -27.82 6.75 25.98
C SER A 183 -27.14 7.30 24.72
N ALA A 184 -26.87 8.60 24.67
CA ALA A 184 -26.15 9.23 23.55
C ALA A 184 -24.73 8.69 23.39
N ALA A 185 -24.00 8.49 24.48
CA ALA A 185 -22.65 7.91 24.45
C ALA A 185 -22.66 6.45 23.94
N LYS A 186 -23.71 5.69 24.27
CA LYS A 186 -23.89 4.32 23.78
C LYS A 186 -24.14 4.30 22.27
N GLU A 187 -25.01 5.20 21.77
CA GLU A 187 -25.26 5.35 20.33
C GLU A 187 -23.98 5.73 19.56
N GLN A 188 -23.20 6.68 20.08
CA GLN A 188 -21.90 7.06 19.50
C GLN A 188 -20.92 5.88 19.47
N ARG A 189 -20.83 5.11 20.56
CA ARG A 189 -19.98 3.92 20.63
C ARG A 189 -20.41 2.86 19.61
N ASP A 190 -21.70 2.63 19.47
CA ASP A 190 -22.23 1.63 18.53
C ASP A 190 -22.03 2.08 17.08
N HIS A 191 -22.16 3.38 16.79
CA HIS A 191 -21.78 3.97 15.49
C HIS A 191 -20.29 3.77 15.19
N ALA A 192 -19.40 4.12 16.12
CA ALA A 192 -17.95 3.95 15.94
C ALA A 192 -17.55 2.47 15.76
N LYS A 193 -18.23 1.55 16.46
CA LYS A 193 -18.04 0.11 16.25
C LYS A 193 -18.49 -0.34 14.87
N ALA A 194 -19.62 0.16 14.37
CA ALA A 194 -20.11 -0.17 13.04
C ALA A 194 -19.15 0.35 11.95
N GLU A 195 -18.64 1.56 12.11
CA GLU A 195 -17.69 2.18 11.19
C GLU A 195 -16.35 1.44 11.17
N THR A 196 -15.79 1.10 12.34
CA THR A 196 -14.56 0.30 12.43
C THR A 196 -14.73 -1.10 11.83
N ALA A 197 -15.89 -1.75 12.02
CA ALA A 197 -16.19 -3.04 11.41
C ALA A 197 -16.29 -2.95 9.87
N LEU A 198 -16.87 -1.87 9.34
CA LEU A 198 -16.92 -1.60 7.90
C LEU A 198 -15.52 -1.45 7.33
N VAL A 199 -14.65 -0.63 7.95
CA VAL A 199 -13.27 -0.43 7.51
C VAL A 199 -12.48 -1.75 7.53
N GLN A 200 -12.64 -2.56 8.57
CA GLN A 200 -11.99 -3.88 8.64
C GLN A 200 -12.46 -4.83 7.54
N LYS A 201 -13.76 -4.83 7.23
CA LYS A 201 -14.32 -5.61 6.12
C LYS A 201 -13.75 -5.14 4.78
N GLN A 202 -13.72 -3.84 4.54
CA GLN A 202 -13.14 -3.26 3.32
C GLN A 202 -11.65 -3.61 3.19
N LYS A 203 -10.88 -3.54 4.27
CA LYS A 203 -9.47 -3.97 4.29
C LYS A 203 -9.30 -5.45 3.95
N ALA A 204 -10.15 -6.32 4.50
CA ALA A 204 -10.11 -7.75 4.20
C ALA A 204 -10.44 -8.03 2.71
N ASP A 205 -11.41 -7.33 2.15
CA ASP A 205 -11.79 -7.49 0.74
C ASP A 205 -10.72 -6.93 -0.21
N ALA A 206 -10.12 -5.78 0.12
CA ALA A 206 -8.96 -5.25 -0.61
C ALA A 206 -7.78 -6.24 -0.57
N MET A 207 -7.51 -6.86 0.58
CA MET A 207 -6.44 -7.86 0.71
C MET A 207 -6.67 -9.09 -0.17
N LYS A 208 -7.93 -9.54 -0.32
CA LYS A 208 -8.26 -10.64 -1.24
C LYS A 208 -7.96 -10.26 -2.70
N LEU A 209 -8.27 -9.04 -3.11
CA LEU A 209 -7.95 -8.54 -4.46
C LEU A 209 -6.44 -8.50 -4.70
N ILE A 210 -5.66 -8.00 -3.72
CA ILE A 210 -4.19 -7.98 -3.79
C ILE A 210 -3.63 -9.40 -3.90
N GLN A 211 -4.13 -10.34 -3.10
CA GLN A 211 -3.69 -11.74 -3.14
C GLN A 211 -4.02 -12.40 -4.49
N GLN A 212 -5.20 -12.16 -5.04
CA GLN A 212 -5.57 -12.66 -6.37
C GLN A 212 -4.69 -12.07 -7.46
N PHE A 213 -4.40 -10.77 -7.40
CA PHE A 213 -3.47 -10.11 -8.32
C PHE A 213 -2.07 -10.73 -8.27
N HIS A 214 -1.53 -10.97 -7.08
CA HIS A 214 -0.24 -11.64 -6.92
C HIS A 214 -0.26 -13.05 -7.50
N ARG A 215 -1.33 -13.82 -7.33
CA ARG A 215 -1.46 -15.16 -7.95
C ARG A 215 -1.37 -15.08 -9.47
N VAL A 216 -2.11 -14.16 -10.08
CA VAL A 216 -2.08 -13.94 -11.55
C VAL A 216 -0.66 -13.57 -12.00
N TRP A 217 0.01 -12.66 -11.28
CA TRP A 217 1.40 -12.27 -11.57
C TRP A 217 2.38 -13.45 -11.47
N TYR A 218 2.34 -14.23 -10.39
CA TYR A 218 3.26 -15.34 -10.21
C TYR A 218 3.02 -16.47 -11.21
N ALA A 219 1.75 -16.79 -11.49
CA ALA A 219 1.40 -17.76 -12.52
C ALA A 219 1.92 -17.30 -13.89
N PHE A 220 1.83 -16.00 -14.19
CA PHE A 220 2.38 -15.41 -15.40
C PHE A 220 3.90 -15.55 -15.47
N VAL A 221 4.62 -15.18 -14.42
CA VAL A 221 6.09 -15.32 -14.35
C VAL A 221 6.52 -16.78 -14.47
N GLU A 222 5.82 -17.70 -13.80
CA GLU A 222 6.11 -19.14 -13.85
C GLU A 222 5.90 -19.72 -15.25
N ALA A 223 4.77 -19.41 -15.90
CA ALA A 223 4.48 -19.84 -17.26
C ALA A 223 5.55 -19.36 -18.25
N TRP A 224 5.99 -18.10 -18.11
CA TRP A 224 7.00 -17.52 -18.98
C TRP A 224 8.41 -18.07 -18.71
N SER A 225 8.76 -18.26 -17.43
CA SER A 225 10.04 -18.83 -16.99
C SER A 225 10.19 -20.31 -17.35
N ALA A 226 9.09 -21.05 -17.45
CA ALA A 226 9.10 -22.43 -17.97
C ALA A 226 9.47 -22.50 -19.45
N CYS A 227 9.30 -21.40 -20.18
CA CYS A 227 9.48 -21.36 -21.63
C CYS A 227 10.77 -20.65 -22.07
N LEU A 228 11.47 -19.99 -21.15
CA LEU A 228 12.75 -19.30 -21.39
C LEU A 228 13.82 -19.83 -20.43
N PRO A 229 15.10 -19.95 -20.84
CA PRO A 229 16.16 -20.35 -19.92
C PRO A 229 16.25 -19.35 -18.75
N PRO A 230 16.24 -19.80 -17.48
CA PRO A 230 16.18 -18.91 -16.32
C PRO A 230 17.40 -17.97 -16.20
N ASN A 231 18.53 -18.32 -16.84
CA ASN A 231 19.74 -17.49 -16.88
C ASN A 231 19.85 -16.63 -18.15
N SER A 232 18.81 -16.57 -18.98
CA SER A 232 18.82 -15.74 -20.17
C SER A 232 18.68 -14.27 -19.79
N LYS A 233 19.61 -13.44 -20.26
CA LYS A 233 19.53 -11.97 -20.15
C LYS A 233 18.26 -11.39 -20.79
N VAL A 234 17.56 -12.18 -21.60
CA VAL A 234 16.34 -11.82 -22.34
C VAL A 234 15.06 -12.17 -21.56
N CYS A 235 15.14 -13.06 -20.56
CA CYS A 235 13.95 -13.56 -19.85
C CYS A 235 13.22 -12.45 -19.08
N GLY A 236 13.93 -11.70 -18.23
CA GLY A 236 13.37 -10.59 -17.47
C GLY A 236 12.72 -9.52 -18.35
N PRO A 237 13.44 -8.93 -19.32
CA PRO A 237 12.87 -7.92 -20.23
C PRO A 237 11.65 -8.42 -21.00
N ALA A 238 11.63 -9.69 -21.44
CA ALA A 238 10.50 -10.27 -22.15
C ALA A 238 9.26 -10.40 -21.26
N ILE A 239 9.43 -10.84 -20.00
CA ILE A 239 8.35 -10.93 -19.01
C ILE A 239 7.78 -9.54 -18.73
N TYR A 240 8.62 -8.54 -18.50
CA TYR A 240 8.17 -7.17 -18.23
C TYR A 240 7.46 -6.54 -19.42
N GLN A 241 7.99 -6.68 -20.64
CA GLN A 241 7.30 -6.17 -21.84
C GLN A 241 5.95 -6.84 -22.02
N ALA A 242 5.88 -8.16 -21.83
CA ALA A 242 4.66 -8.92 -21.98
C ALA A 242 3.62 -8.52 -20.91
N TRP A 243 4.04 -8.37 -19.66
CA TRP A 243 3.20 -7.89 -18.58
C TRP A 243 2.74 -6.45 -18.77
N GLY A 244 3.63 -5.53 -19.13
CA GLY A 244 3.29 -4.14 -19.41
C GLY A 244 2.30 -4.00 -20.57
N HIS A 245 2.35 -4.92 -21.54
CA HIS A 245 1.32 -5.00 -22.58
C HIS A 245 -0.02 -5.49 -22.04
N LEU A 246 -0.01 -6.52 -21.18
CA LEU A 246 -1.19 -7.03 -20.52
C LEU A 246 -1.84 -5.95 -19.64
N CYS A 247 -1.07 -5.20 -18.87
CA CYS A 247 -1.56 -4.06 -18.10
C CYS A 247 -2.21 -2.98 -18.96
N ARG A 248 -1.59 -2.60 -20.07
CA ARG A 248 -2.16 -1.58 -20.96
C ARG A 248 -3.43 -2.03 -21.69
N GLU A 249 -3.59 -3.33 -21.95
CA GLU A 249 -4.77 -3.83 -22.67
C GLU A 249 -5.90 -4.29 -21.74
N PHE A 250 -5.58 -4.89 -20.60
CA PHE A 250 -6.56 -5.45 -19.67
C PHE A 250 -6.95 -4.49 -18.55
N TRP A 251 -6.00 -3.70 -18.06
CA TRP A 251 -6.14 -2.90 -16.84
C TRP A 251 -6.24 -1.39 -17.11
N ALA A 252 -6.04 -0.94 -18.36
CA ALA A 252 -6.19 0.48 -18.70
C ALA A 252 -7.65 0.96 -18.62
N PRO A 253 -7.90 2.15 -18.06
CA PRO A 253 -9.23 2.74 -18.03
C PRO A 253 -9.76 2.97 -19.46
N GLY A 254 -11.01 2.56 -19.71
CA GLY A 254 -11.73 2.87 -20.97
C GLY A 254 -11.68 1.81 -22.08
N ARG A 255 -10.93 0.71 -21.94
CA ARG A 255 -11.03 -0.43 -22.88
C ARG A 255 -12.02 -1.47 -22.37
N PHE A 256 -13.20 -1.55 -22.98
CA PHE A 256 -14.31 -2.35 -22.44
C PHE A 256 -14.21 -3.85 -22.73
N GLU A 257 -13.48 -4.27 -23.76
CA GLU A 257 -13.37 -5.69 -24.09
C GLU A 257 -11.91 -6.15 -24.15
N PRO A 258 -11.56 -7.24 -23.45
CA PRO A 258 -10.26 -7.86 -23.63
C PRO A 258 -10.17 -8.29 -25.10
N LYS A 259 -9.13 -7.81 -25.79
CA LYS A 259 -8.78 -8.30 -27.13
C LYS A 259 -8.78 -9.83 -27.12
N SER A 260 -9.15 -10.44 -28.25
CA SER A 260 -9.15 -11.89 -28.38
C SER A 260 -7.79 -12.47 -27.95
N LEU A 261 -7.78 -13.65 -27.31
CA LEU A 261 -6.54 -14.31 -26.88
C LEU A 261 -5.52 -14.41 -28.04
N SER A 262 -6.01 -14.56 -29.26
CA SER A 262 -5.24 -14.52 -30.52
C SER A 262 -4.53 -13.20 -30.78
N GLU A 263 -5.18 -12.06 -30.51
CA GLU A 263 -4.57 -10.73 -30.69
C GLU A 263 -3.57 -10.40 -29.59
N ILE A 264 -3.89 -10.76 -28.34
CA ILE A 264 -2.96 -10.62 -27.21
C ILE A 264 -1.72 -11.47 -27.50
N LYS A 265 -1.92 -12.73 -27.90
CA LYS A 265 -0.83 -13.64 -28.30
C LYS A 265 -0.01 -13.09 -29.47
N LYS A 266 -0.66 -12.57 -30.52
CA LYS A 266 0.02 -11.97 -31.67
C LYS A 266 0.91 -10.81 -31.24
N THR A 267 0.43 -9.97 -30.32
CA THR A 267 1.15 -8.80 -29.82
C THR A 267 2.28 -9.20 -28.86
N LEU A 268 2.04 -10.16 -27.97
CA LEU A 268 3.02 -10.66 -26.99
C LEU A 268 4.14 -11.49 -27.62
N LEU A 269 3.83 -12.27 -28.66
CA LEU A 269 4.80 -13.16 -29.32
C LEU A 269 5.42 -12.57 -30.59
N GLN A 270 4.98 -11.40 -31.06
CA GLN A 270 5.50 -10.76 -32.27
C GLN A 270 7.02 -10.50 -32.21
N GLY A 271 7.61 -10.40 -31.02
CA GLY A 271 9.06 -10.27 -30.80
C GLY A 271 9.81 -11.57 -30.48
N ASN A 272 9.13 -12.68 -30.14
CA ASN A 272 9.73 -13.91 -29.62
C ASN A 272 9.15 -15.17 -30.27
N ARG A 273 9.35 -15.30 -31.60
CA ARG A 273 8.84 -16.43 -32.41
C ARG A 273 9.32 -17.82 -31.97
N ALA A 274 10.37 -17.91 -31.14
CA ALA A 274 10.98 -19.17 -30.71
C ALA A 274 10.21 -19.91 -29.58
N VAL A 275 9.18 -19.30 -28.99
CA VAL A 275 8.55 -19.78 -27.74
C VAL A 275 7.09 -20.23 -27.95
N ALA A 276 6.73 -20.65 -29.17
CA ALA A 276 5.41 -21.21 -29.44
C ALA A 276 5.31 -22.66 -28.93
N ASN A 277 5.23 -22.83 -27.61
CA ASN A 277 4.99 -24.13 -26.98
C ASN A 277 3.52 -24.23 -26.54
N THR A 278 2.87 -25.36 -26.83
CA THR A 278 1.47 -25.65 -26.45
C THR A 278 1.20 -25.51 -24.94
N THR A 279 2.22 -25.72 -24.10
CA THR A 279 2.14 -25.55 -22.64
C THR A 279 1.96 -24.09 -22.23
N LEU A 280 2.63 -23.15 -22.92
CA LEU A 280 2.49 -21.71 -22.65
C LEU A 280 1.09 -21.21 -23.02
N ASP A 281 0.52 -21.74 -24.10
CA ASP A 281 -0.82 -21.39 -24.55
C ASP A 281 -1.90 -21.79 -23.55
N SER A 282 -1.79 -22.98 -22.95
CA SER A 282 -2.73 -23.42 -21.92
C SER A 282 -2.60 -22.55 -20.67
N ALA A 283 -1.37 -22.33 -20.19
CA ALA A 283 -1.13 -21.51 -19.02
C ALA A 283 -1.64 -20.07 -19.21
N LEU A 284 -1.41 -19.47 -20.39
CA LEU A 284 -1.88 -18.12 -20.68
C LEU A 284 -3.40 -18.00 -20.73
N LYS A 285 -4.11 -19.04 -21.18
CA LYS A 285 -5.58 -19.07 -21.14
C LYS A 285 -6.08 -19.01 -19.70
N ASP A 286 -5.49 -19.81 -18.82
CA ASP A 286 -5.89 -19.87 -17.40
C ASP A 286 -5.56 -18.55 -16.70
N ILE A 287 -4.37 -18.00 -16.92
CA ILE A 287 -3.95 -16.70 -16.39
C ILE A 287 -4.88 -15.57 -16.86
N LEU A 288 -5.22 -15.54 -18.15
CA LEU A 288 -6.11 -14.50 -18.70
C LEU A 288 -7.54 -14.66 -18.21
N PHE A 289 -8.00 -15.90 -17.98
CA PHE A 289 -9.29 -16.15 -17.35
C PHE A 289 -9.32 -15.64 -15.91
N GLU A 290 -8.30 -15.96 -15.10
CA GLU A 290 -8.17 -15.45 -13.73
C GLU A 290 -8.06 -13.92 -13.69
N ALA A 291 -7.26 -13.33 -14.58
CA ALA A 291 -7.15 -11.88 -14.71
C ALA A 291 -8.51 -11.23 -15.06
N GLY A 292 -9.30 -11.88 -15.93
CA GLY A 292 -10.66 -11.45 -16.25
C GLY A 292 -11.61 -11.49 -15.05
N GLN A 293 -11.53 -12.55 -14.24
CA GLN A 293 -12.33 -12.66 -13.01
C GLN A 293 -11.92 -11.63 -11.97
N LEU A 294 -10.61 -11.39 -11.80
CA LEU A 294 -10.10 -10.33 -10.93
C LEU A 294 -10.58 -8.95 -11.40
N ARG A 295 -10.56 -8.69 -12.71
CA ARG A 295 -11.06 -7.44 -13.27
C ARG A 295 -12.54 -7.25 -12.99
N LYS A 296 -13.34 -8.30 -13.18
CA LYS A 296 -14.77 -8.29 -12.85
C LYS A 296 -14.99 -8.01 -11.36
N ALA A 297 -14.20 -8.64 -10.49
CA ALA A 297 -14.26 -8.41 -9.05
C ALA A 297 -13.95 -6.95 -8.70
N ILE A 298 -12.90 -6.37 -9.29
CA ILE A 298 -12.52 -4.96 -9.11
C ILE A 298 -13.64 -4.03 -9.58
N LEU A 299 -14.18 -4.24 -10.79
CA LEU A 299 -15.27 -3.42 -11.34
C LEU A 299 -16.57 -3.52 -10.54
N SER A 300 -16.83 -4.67 -9.92
CA SER A 300 -17.97 -4.87 -9.03
C SER A 300 -17.75 -4.35 -7.61
N SER A 301 -16.53 -3.91 -7.29
CA SER A 301 -16.15 -3.43 -5.97
C SER A 301 -16.23 -1.90 -5.88
N GLN A 302 -16.22 -1.39 -4.65
CA GLN A 302 -16.11 0.05 -4.37
C GLN A 302 -14.65 0.56 -4.44
N PHE A 303 -13.70 -0.28 -4.86
CA PHE A 303 -12.29 0.05 -4.86
C PHE A 303 -11.87 0.64 -6.20
N THR A 304 -11.08 1.71 -6.13
CA THR A 304 -10.30 2.20 -7.27
C THR A 304 -8.94 1.53 -7.23
N VAL A 305 -8.53 0.92 -8.34
CA VAL A 305 -7.28 0.17 -8.43
C VAL A 305 -6.36 0.82 -9.45
N HIS A 306 -5.16 1.17 -9.02
CA HIS A 306 -4.08 1.66 -9.87
C HIS A 306 -2.95 0.62 -9.89
N ILE A 307 -2.58 0.19 -11.09
CA ILE A 307 -1.43 -0.67 -11.31
C ILE A 307 -0.35 0.22 -11.91
N ASP A 308 0.77 0.39 -11.21
CA ASP A 308 1.93 1.08 -11.76
C ASP A 308 2.74 0.07 -12.59
N PRO A 309 2.78 0.21 -13.93
CA PRO A 309 3.55 -0.68 -14.79
C PRO A 309 5.06 -0.36 -14.80
N GLU A 310 5.48 0.81 -14.29
CA GLU A 310 6.84 1.34 -14.38
C GLU A 310 7.66 1.21 -13.07
N ALA A 311 7.01 0.99 -11.93
CA ALA A 311 7.65 0.85 -10.61
C ALA A 311 8.64 -0.34 -10.46
N THR A 312 8.88 -1.12 -11.52
CA THR A 312 9.85 -2.22 -11.57
C THR A 312 11.10 -1.84 -12.38
N GLN A 313 11.75 -0.72 -12.06
CA GLN A 313 13.18 -0.60 -12.30
C GLN A 313 13.91 -1.29 -11.14
N LEU A 314 14.21 -2.58 -11.31
CA LEU A 314 15.06 -3.32 -10.39
C LEU A 314 16.25 -3.87 -11.16
N ASP A 315 17.43 -3.57 -10.63
CA ASP A 315 18.73 -4.02 -11.07
C ASP A 315 18.76 -5.55 -11.30
N LYS A 316 18.44 -5.95 -12.54
CA LYS A 316 18.89 -7.11 -13.31
C LYS A 316 18.86 -8.53 -12.69
N LYS A 317 18.31 -8.78 -11.49
CA LYS A 317 18.32 -10.15 -10.92
C LYS A 317 17.01 -10.67 -10.32
N GLU A 318 16.08 -9.82 -9.89
CA GLU A 318 14.85 -10.29 -9.23
C GLU A 318 13.59 -9.73 -9.90
N LEU A 319 12.65 -10.62 -10.22
CA LEU A 319 11.33 -10.29 -10.76
C LEU A 319 10.39 -9.98 -9.60
N HIS A 320 10.16 -8.70 -9.32
CA HIS A 320 9.23 -8.28 -8.27
C HIS A 320 7.82 -8.08 -8.84
N PRO A 321 6.77 -8.36 -8.06
CA PRO A 321 5.40 -8.02 -8.46
C PRO A 321 5.26 -6.50 -8.65
N PRO A 322 4.49 -6.08 -9.66
CA PRO A 322 4.18 -4.67 -9.87
C PRO A 322 3.40 -4.10 -8.68
N LEU A 323 3.54 -2.80 -8.44
CA LEU A 323 2.84 -2.12 -7.36
C LEU A 323 1.35 -2.02 -7.67
N LEU A 324 0.53 -2.61 -6.80
CA LEU A 324 -0.93 -2.48 -6.82
C LEU A 324 -1.37 -1.53 -5.71
N VAL A 325 -1.95 -0.39 -6.10
CA VAL A 325 -2.56 0.56 -5.16
C VAL A 325 -4.07 0.38 -5.22
N VAL A 326 -4.66 0.02 -4.08
CA VAL A 326 -6.11 -0.14 -3.91
C VAL A 326 -6.61 0.96 -2.98
N SER A 327 -7.48 1.85 -3.48
CA SER A 327 -8.06 2.94 -2.71
C SER A 327 -9.59 2.84 -2.62
N THR A 328 -10.16 3.44 -1.58
CA THR A 328 -11.61 3.63 -1.37
C THR A 328 -11.78 4.97 -0.65
N GLU A 329 -12.95 5.61 -0.81
CA GLU A 329 -13.30 6.85 -0.11
C GLU A 329 -13.15 6.77 1.42
N HIS A 330 -13.18 5.55 1.98
CA HIS A 330 -13.11 5.31 3.43
C HIS A 330 -11.66 5.07 3.92
N PHE A 331 -10.72 4.84 3.02
CA PHE A 331 -9.29 4.95 3.35
C PHE A 331 -8.94 6.42 3.25
N GLY A 332 -8.99 7.16 4.36
CA GLY A 332 -8.44 8.53 4.40
C GLY A 332 -6.98 8.56 3.91
N ASP A 333 -6.46 9.78 3.66
CA ASP A 333 -5.19 10.14 2.97
C ASP A 333 -3.85 9.47 3.43
N GLY A 334 -3.86 8.30 4.08
CA GLY A 334 -2.68 7.59 4.55
C GLY A 334 -2.73 6.06 4.47
N TRP A 335 -3.77 5.43 3.90
CA TRP A 335 -3.77 3.97 3.70
C TRP A 335 -3.23 3.58 2.32
N GLU A 336 -1.90 3.66 2.15
CA GLU A 336 -1.22 2.90 1.10
C GLU A 336 -1.08 1.46 1.58
N GLY A 337 -1.92 0.56 1.06
CA GLY A 337 -1.72 -0.88 1.19
C GLY A 337 -0.48 -1.34 0.41
N ARG A 338 0.73 -0.92 0.80
CA ARG A 338 1.97 -1.51 0.32
C ARG A 338 2.10 -2.91 0.91
N VAL A 339 1.55 -3.90 0.23
CA VAL A 339 2.04 -5.27 0.40
C VAL A 339 3.31 -5.38 -0.46
N ALA A 340 4.39 -4.76 0.02
CA ALA A 340 5.72 -5.21 -0.40
C ALA A 340 5.85 -6.62 0.14
N SER A 341 5.70 -7.61 -0.75
CA SER A 341 5.83 -9.00 -0.37
C SER A 341 7.25 -9.26 0.16
N GLN A 342 7.43 -9.21 1.47
CA GLN A 342 8.34 -10.14 2.15
C GLN A 342 7.69 -11.53 2.12
N ILE A 343 7.45 -12.06 0.93
CA ILE A 343 7.27 -13.51 0.77
C ILE A 343 8.71 -14.04 0.75
N PRO A 344 9.09 -14.92 1.69
CA PRO A 344 10.48 -15.27 1.89
C PRO A 344 11.07 -15.89 0.63
N ALA A 345 12.33 -15.54 0.34
CA ALA A 345 13.15 -16.04 -0.76
C ALA A 345 13.31 -17.59 -0.79
N THR A 346 12.67 -18.31 0.15
CA THR A 346 12.64 -19.76 0.25
C THR A 346 11.99 -20.46 -0.94
N TRP A 347 11.13 -19.79 -1.73
CA TRP A 347 10.55 -20.42 -2.92
C TRP A 347 11.50 -20.51 -4.12
N MET A 348 12.60 -19.73 -4.16
CA MET A 348 13.62 -19.84 -5.21
C MET A 348 14.81 -20.75 -4.83
N SER A 349 14.86 -21.28 -3.60
CA SER A 349 15.93 -22.22 -3.17
C SER A 349 15.58 -23.71 -3.34
N LEU A 350 14.34 -24.03 -3.75
CA LEU A 350 13.90 -25.41 -3.97
C LEU A 350 14.07 -25.84 -5.43
N ARG A 351 15.31 -25.88 -5.92
CA ARG A 351 15.70 -26.70 -7.10
C ARG A 351 17.23 -26.88 -7.22
N GLY A 352 17.93 -26.89 -6.08
CA GLY A 352 19.39 -27.11 -5.99
C GLY A 352 19.83 -28.44 -5.36
N GLU A 353 18.93 -29.19 -4.70
CA GLU A 353 19.30 -30.47 -4.11
C GLU A 353 18.95 -31.63 -5.04
N ARG A 354 19.97 -32.06 -5.78
CA ARG A 354 19.98 -33.33 -6.49
C ARG A 354 19.69 -34.46 -5.51
N PHE A 355 18.66 -35.23 -5.82
CA PHE A 355 18.55 -36.64 -5.45
C PHE A 355 19.90 -37.35 -5.63
N ARG A 356 20.64 -37.56 -4.54
CA ARG A 356 21.55 -38.70 -4.42
C ARG A 356 20.80 -39.78 -3.66
N SER A 357 20.03 -40.55 -4.43
CA SER A 357 19.69 -41.92 -4.06
C SER A 357 21.00 -42.71 -3.92
N LYS A 358 21.31 -43.18 -2.72
CA LYS A 358 21.93 -44.49 -2.53
C LYS A 358 21.14 -45.22 -1.45
N ALA A 359 20.33 -46.16 -1.92
CA ALA A 359 19.87 -47.30 -1.15
C ALA A 359 21.05 -48.21 -0.79
N GLY A 360 20.93 -48.92 0.32
CA GLY A 360 21.63 -50.19 0.55
C GLY A 360 22.25 -50.36 1.93
N LEU A 361 21.47 -50.98 2.82
CA LEU A 361 21.81 -51.62 4.11
C LEU A 361 22.28 -50.74 5.27
#